data_AF-A0A7S3M3C4-F1
#
_entry.id   AF-A0A7S3M3C4-F1
#
_cell.length_a   1.000
_cell.length_b   1.000
_cell.length_c   1.000
_cell.angle_alpha   90.00
_cell.angle_beta   90.00
_cell.angle_gamma   90.00
#
_symmetry.space_group_name_H-M   'P 1'
#
loop_
_entity.id
_entity.type
_entity.pdbx_description
1 polymer ?
#
loop_
_entity_poly.entity_id
_entity_poly.type
_entity_poly.pdbx_seq_one_letter_code
_entity_poly.pdbx_strand_id
1 'polypeptide(L)'
;FMQEYTIDLKACGPMMLDALIKIKDEVDATLTFRRSCREGICGSCAMNINGKNGLACLLYIEPNAAAIEVQPLPHSYVVKDLVPDLTNFYNQYKSIEPWLKRKDTKAKGDTEYFQSKEDRAKLDGMYECILCACCMTSCPSYWWNPEYYLG
;
A
#
# COMPACT_ATOMS: atom_id res chain seq x y z
N PHE A 1 18.29 7.17 -10.11
CA PHE A 1 18.73 6.61 -11.41
C PHE A 1 17.91 5.35 -11.66
N MET A 2 17.79 4.89 -12.91
CA MET A 2 17.15 3.62 -13.23
C MET A 2 18.22 2.53 -13.33
N GLN A 3 17.92 1.33 -12.83
CA GLN A 3 18.78 0.15 -12.91
C GLN A 3 17.97 -1.00 -13.49
N GLU A 4 18.56 -1.70 -14.46
CA GLU A 4 17.93 -2.81 -15.14
C GLU A 4 18.34 -4.14 -14.50
N TYR A 5 17.37 -5.05 -14.36
CA TYR A 5 17.59 -6.41 -13.88
C TYR A 5 16.87 -7.39 -14.81
N THR A 6 17.54 -8.49 -15.14
CA THR A 6 16.97 -9.58 -15.94
C THR A 6 16.75 -10.78 -15.04
N ILE A 7 15.53 -11.31 -15.04
CA ILE A 7 15.12 -12.47 -14.23
C ILE A 7 14.56 -13.58 -15.13
N ASP A 8 14.88 -14.83 -14.81
CA ASP A 8 14.23 -15.99 -15.43
C ASP A 8 12.90 -16.28 -14.72
N LEU A 9 11.79 -16.00 -15.41
CA LEU A 9 10.45 -16.23 -14.88
C LEU A 9 10.12 -17.71 -14.65
N LYS A 10 10.84 -18.65 -15.29
CA LYS A 10 10.67 -20.09 -15.03
C LYS A 10 11.21 -20.49 -13.65
N ALA A 11 12.12 -19.70 -13.10
CA ALA A 11 12.76 -19.89 -11.80
C ALA A 11 12.36 -18.79 -10.79
N CYS A 12 11.20 -18.16 -10.98
CA CYS A 12 10.65 -17.11 -10.15
C CYS A 12 9.16 -17.36 -9.89
N GLY A 13 8.66 -16.89 -8.74
CA GLY A 13 7.23 -16.81 -8.52
C GLY A 13 6.56 -15.83 -9.50
N PRO A 14 5.25 -15.95 -9.73
CA PRO A 14 4.55 -15.23 -10.78
C PRO A 14 4.27 -13.76 -10.46
N MET A 15 4.46 -13.32 -9.22
CA MET A 15 4.09 -11.96 -8.80
C MET A 15 5.28 -11.01 -8.83
N MET A 16 5.01 -9.72 -8.99
CA MET A 16 6.04 -8.67 -8.95
C MET A 16 6.84 -8.67 -7.65
N LEU A 17 6.20 -9.00 -6.52
CA LEU A 17 6.92 -9.16 -5.26
C LEU A 17 7.93 -10.31 -5.30
N ASP A 18 7.63 -11.43 -5.97
CA ASP A 18 8.55 -12.56 -6.08
C ASP A 18 9.79 -12.17 -6.89
N ALA A 19 9.60 -11.44 -7.98
CA ALA A 19 10.69 -10.86 -8.78
C ALA A 19 11.59 -9.93 -7.96
N LEU A 20 11.01 -9.00 -7.20
CA LEU A 20 11.76 -8.07 -6.34
C LEU A 20 12.55 -8.80 -5.26
N ILE A 21 11.96 -9.83 -4.64
CA ILE A 21 12.64 -10.67 -3.65
C ILE A 21 13.79 -11.43 -4.32
N LYS A 22 13.56 -12.04 -5.48
CA LYS A 22 14.60 -12.77 -6.22
C LYS A 22 15.78 -11.86 -6.59
N ILE A 23 15.51 -10.66 -7.09
CA ILE A 23 16.56 -9.66 -7.37
C ILE A 23 17.35 -9.37 -6.10
N LYS A 24 16.65 -9.10 -4.99
CA LYS A 24 17.32 -8.79 -3.72
C LYS A 24 18.19 -9.94 -3.20
N ASP A 25 17.67 -11.17 -3.26
CA ASP A 25 18.31 -12.32 -2.62
C ASP A 25 19.45 -12.89 -3.48
N GLU A 26 19.35 -12.80 -4.81
CA GLU A 26 20.27 -13.50 -5.74
C GLU A 26 21.13 -12.55 -6.60
N VAL A 27 20.73 -11.28 -6.78
CA VAL A 27 21.38 -10.37 -7.75
C VAL A 27 21.97 -9.13 -7.07
N ASP A 28 21.16 -8.38 -6.32
CA ASP A 28 21.54 -7.13 -5.67
C ASP A 28 20.91 -7.00 -4.28
N ALA A 29 21.66 -7.38 -3.26
CA ALA A 29 21.24 -7.29 -1.86
C ALA A 29 21.00 -5.84 -1.37
N THR A 30 21.44 -4.82 -2.11
CA THR A 30 21.25 -3.42 -1.73
C THR A 30 19.84 -2.90 -2.02
N LEU A 31 19.11 -3.55 -2.95
CA LEU A 31 17.74 -3.21 -3.33
C LEU A 31 16.81 -3.24 -2.10
N THR A 32 16.06 -2.16 -1.90
CA THR A 32 15.22 -1.96 -0.71
C THR A 32 13.77 -1.67 -1.08
N PHE A 33 12.84 -2.42 -0.48
CA PHE A 33 11.40 -2.24 -0.64
C PHE A 33 10.65 -2.76 0.59
N ARG A 34 9.41 -2.31 0.79
CA ARG A 34 8.56 -2.78 1.88
C ARG A 34 7.69 -3.96 1.42
N ARG A 35 7.56 -4.97 2.30
CA ARG A 35 6.72 -6.16 2.08
C ARG A 35 6.42 -6.88 3.41
N SER A 36 5.29 -7.58 3.47
CA SER A 36 4.94 -8.46 4.59
C SER A 36 4.07 -9.67 4.18
N CYS A 37 2.75 -9.49 4.00
CA CYS A 37 1.77 -10.60 3.95
C CYS A 37 1.96 -11.57 2.77
N ARG A 38 2.02 -11.05 1.52
CA ARG A 38 1.98 -11.75 0.22
C ARG A 38 0.58 -12.01 -0.36
N GLU A 39 -0.49 -11.73 0.37
CA GLU A 39 -1.88 -11.90 -0.09
C GLU A 39 -2.67 -10.58 -0.20
N GLY A 40 -1.96 -9.45 -0.26
CA GLY A 40 -2.58 -8.15 -0.57
C GLY A 40 -3.32 -7.46 0.58
N ILE A 41 -3.18 -7.92 1.82
CA ILE A 41 -3.96 -7.38 2.95
C ILE A 41 -3.22 -6.33 3.79
N CYS A 42 -1.88 -6.35 3.85
CA CYS A 42 -1.12 -5.44 4.72
C CYS A 42 -0.85 -4.05 4.14
N GLY A 43 -1.07 -3.84 2.84
CA GLY A 43 -0.78 -2.59 2.14
C GLY A 43 0.71 -2.22 1.96
N SER A 44 1.65 -2.96 2.55
CA SER A 44 3.05 -2.53 2.65
C SER A 44 3.83 -2.46 1.33
N CYS A 45 3.47 -3.29 0.34
CA CYS A 45 4.18 -3.37 -0.96
C CYS A 45 3.56 -2.47 -2.04
N ALA A 46 2.96 -1.37 -1.61
CA ALA A 46 2.45 -0.34 -2.50
C ALA A 46 3.59 0.37 -3.23
N MET A 47 3.51 0.40 -4.55
CA MET A 47 4.49 1.04 -5.43
C MET A 47 3.84 1.35 -6.79
N ASN A 48 4.54 2.09 -7.64
CA ASN A 48 4.09 2.34 -9.00
C ASN A 48 4.73 1.31 -9.94
N ILE A 49 3.90 0.58 -10.70
CA ILE A 49 4.33 -0.48 -11.61
C ILE A 49 3.72 -0.17 -12.98
N ASN A 50 4.56 0.09 -13.98
CA ASN A 50 4.15 0.54 -15.32
C ASN A 50 3.19 1.74 -15.27
N GLY A 51 3.52 2.76 -14.48
CA GLY A 51 2.74 3.99 -14.36
C GLY A 51 1.49 3.86 -13.48
N LYS A 52 1.16 2.67 -12.96
CA LYS A 52 -0.03 2.44 -12.12
C LYS A 52 0.35 2.08 -10.69
N ASN A 53 -0.29 2.72 -9.72
CA ASN A 53 -0.11 2.35 -8.32
C ASN A 53 -0.80 1.02 -8.03
N GLY A 54 -0.11 0.10 -7.37
CA GLY A 54 -0.62 -1.22 -7.07
C GLY A 54 0.18 -1.91 -5.97
N LEU A 55 -0.28 -3.10 -5.57
CA LEU A 55 0.42 -3.96 -4.63
C LEU A 55 1.27 -4.96 -5.40
N ALA A 56 2.59 -4.93 -5.22
CA ALA A 56 3.49 -5.83 -5.93
C ALA A 56 3.15 -7.32 -5.72
N CYS A 57 2.62 -7.69 -4.55
CA CYS A 57 2.23 -9.07 -4.26
C CYS A 57 0.99 -9.57 -5.02
N LEU A 58 0.20 -8.68 -5.61
CA LEU A 58 -0.99 -9.04 -6.40
C LEU A 58 -0.81 -8.79 -7.90
N LEU A 59 0.31 -8.20 -8.30
CA LEU A 59 0.57 -7.89 -9.70
C LEU A 59 1.27 -9.07 -10.37
N TYR A 60 0.53 -9.77 -11.20
CA TYR A 60 1.02 -10.90 -12.01
C TYR A 60 1.97 -10.43 -13.11
N ILE A 61 3.06 -11.16 -13.31
CA ILE A 61 4.01 -10.95 -14.40
C ILE A 61 3.61 -11.84 -15.57
N GLU A 62 3.19 -11.22 -16.67
CA GLU A 62 2.94 -11.95 -17.90
C GLU A 62 4.23 -12.61 -18.42
N PRO A 63 4.24 -13.89 -18.81
CA PRO A 63 5.45 -14.61 -19.23
C PRO A 63 6.22 -13.96 -20.39
N ASN A 64 5.55 -13.14 -21.21
CA ASN A 64 6.14 -12.42 -22.34
C ASN A 64 6.01 -10.89 -22.17
N ALA A 65 5.93 -10.41 -20.91
CA ALA A 65 5.87 -8.98 -20.64
C ALA A 65 7.07 -8.24 -21.26
N ALA A 66 6.81 -7.05 -21.78
CA ALA A 66 7.89 -6.08 -22.00
C ALA A 66 8.56 -5.72 -20.66
N ALA A 67 9.66 -4.96 -20.72
CA ALA A 67 10.31 -4.45 -19.52
C ALA A 67 9.30 -3.75 -18.61
N ILE A 68 9.26 -4.15 -17.34
CA ILE A 68 8.35 -3.60 -16.33
C ILE A 68 9.10 -2.52 -15.56
N GLU A 69 8.59 -1.31 -15.59
CA GLU A 69 9.11 -0.20 -14.81
C GLU A 69 8.51 -0.22 -13.40
N VAL A 70 9.37 -0.18 -12.38
CA VAL A 70 8.96 -0.12 -10.97
C VAL A 70 9.55 1.14 -10.34
N GLN A 71 8.68 1.96 -9.77
CA GLN A 71 9.02 3.21 -9.09
C GLN A 71 8.38 3.24 -7.69
N PRO A 72 8.91 4.02 -6.72
CA PRO A 72 8.20 4.29 -5.48
C PRO A 72 6.86 4.97 -5.74
N LEU A 73 6.00 5.06 -4.72
CA LEU A 73 4.73 5.77 -4.86
C LEU A 73 4.95 7.23 -5.32
N PRO A 74 4.19 7.73 -6.31
CA PRO A 74 4.44 9.04 -6.90
C PRO A 74 4.36 10.19 -5.89
N HIS A 75 5.14 11.24 -6.14
CA HIS A 75 5.10 12.51 -5.41
C HIS A 75 5.30 12.37 -3.88
N SER A 76 6.05 11.34 -3.46
CA SER A 76 6.45 11.12 -2.07
C SER A 76 7.96 11.30 -1.92
N TYR A 77 8.42 11.71 -0.73
CA TYR A 77 9.84 11.73 -0.41
C TYR A 77 10.35 10.29 -0.31
N VAL A 78 11.39 9.95 -1.06
CA VAL A 78 11.95 8.60 -1.08
C VAL A 78 13.04 8.49 -0.02
N VAL A 79 12.85 7.57 0.93
CA VAL A 79 13.85 7.27 1.97
C VAL A 79 15.01 6.49 1.36
N LYS A 80 14.69 5.43 0.62
CA LYS A 80 15.66 4.60 -0.13
C LYS A 80 14.92 3.75 -1.17
N ASP A 81 15.46 3.69 -2.39
CA ASP A 81 14.97 2.85 -3.50
C ASP A 81 13.43 2.96 -3.69
N LEU A 82 12.67 1.90 -3.36
CA LEU A 82 11.21 1.83 -3.50
C LEU A 82 10.47 2.14 -2.18
N VAL A 83 11.15 2.72 -1.19
CA VAL A 83 10.60 3.01 0.14
C VAL A 83 10.26 4.49 0.27
N PRO A 84 8.98 4.87 0.17
CA PRO A 84 8.55 6.25 0.41
C PRO A 84 8.43 6.55 1.91
N ASP A 85 8.57 7.82 2.26
CA ASP A 85 8.17 8.36 3.54
C ASP A 85 6.64 8.54 3.56
N LEU A 86 5.97 7.84 4.48
CA LEU A 86 4.51 7.88 4.67
C LEU A 86 4.11 8.64 5.94
N THR A 87 5.02 9.42 6.53
CA THR A 87 4.77 10.14 7.78
C THR A 87 3.58 11.10 7.65
N ASN A 88 3.49 11.88 6.57
CA ASN A 88 2.34 12.78 6.34
C ASN A 88 1.02 12.00 6.22
N PHE A 89 1.03 10.91 5.44
CA PHE A 89 -0.13 10.04 5.27
C PHE A 89 -0.68 9.53 6.61
N TYR A 90 0.20 9.04 7.50
CA TYR A 90 -0.21 8.58 8.82
C TYR A 90 -0.63 9.72 9.77
N ASN A 91 0.02 10.89 9.68
CA ASN A 91 -0.36 12.06 10.47
C ASN A 91 -1.76 12.57 10.09
N GLN A 92 -2.09 12.58 8.80
CA GLN A 92 -3.44 12.91 8.32
C GLN A 92 -4.47 11.87 8.76
N TYR A 93 -4.16 10.57 8.68
CA TYR A 93 -5.05 9.55 9.21
C TYR A 93 -5.30 9.69 10.72
N LYS A 94 -4.29 10.11 11.49
CA LYS A 94 -4.47 10.40 12.92
C LYS A 94 -5.40 11.60 13.17
N SER A 95 -5.42 12.59 12.27
CA SER A 95 -6.18 13.83 12.46
C SER A 95 -7.70 13.63 12.40
N ILE A 96 -8.17 12.60 11.69
CA ILE A 96 -9.60 12.26 11.63
C ILE A 96 -10.11 11.51 12.88
N GLU A 97 -9.20 11.22 13.82
CA GLU A 97 -9.49 10.54 15.08
C GLU A 97 -10.25 9.21 14.86
N PRO A 98 -9.64 8.21 14.20
CA PRO A 98 -10.31 7.03 13.65
C PRO A 98 -10.63 5.97 14.71
N TRP A 99 -11.38 6.36 15.74
CA TRP A 99 -11.89 5.49 16.80
C TRP A 99 -13.35 5.81 17.09
N LEU A 100 -14.05 4.86 17.71
CA LEU A 100 -15.44 5.03 18.07
C LEU A 100 -15.59 6.11 19.16
N LYS A 101 -16.32 7.19 18.85
CA LYS A 101 -16.66 8.25 19.81
C LYS A 101 -18.10 8.09 20.27
N ARG A 102 -18.30 7.98 21.59
CA ARG A 102 -19.63 7.89 22.21
C ARG A 102 -19.74 8.91 23.34
N LYS A 103 -20.95 9.45 23.52
CA LYS A 103 -21.28 10.29 24.68
C LYS A 103 -21.55 9.41 25.91
N ASP A 104 -22.14 8.24 25.69
CA ASP A 104 -22.43 7.21 26.67
C ASP A 104 -21.34 6.14 26.66
N THR A 105 -20.72 5.88 27.81
CA THR A 105 -19.72 4.82 27.96
C THR A 105 -20.23 3.74 28.90
N LYS A 106 -20.17 2.50 28.44
CA LYS A 106 -20.45 1.31 29.24
C LYS A 106 -19.27 0.98 30.17
N ALA A 107 -19.57 0.40 31.33
CA ALA A 107 -18.57 -0.12 32.23
C ALA A 107 -17.93 -1.40 31.66
N LYS A 108 -16.71 -1.69 32.09
CA LYS A 108 -16.03 -2.94 31.73
C LYS A 108 -16.84 -4.13 32.25
N GLY A 109 -17.30 -5.00 31.35
CA GLY A 109 -18.13 -6.17 31.69
C GLY A 109 -19.60 -6.05 31.27
N ASP A 110 -20.04 -4.89 30.80
CA ASP A 110 -21.38 -4.71 30.22
C ASP A 110 -21.53 -5.41 28.87
N THR A 111 -22.78 -5.55 28.41
CA THR A 111 -23.12 -6.15 27.11
C THR A 111 -22.62 -5.32 25.93
N GLU A 112 -22.57 -5.96 24.75
CA GLU A 112 -22.26 -5.30 23.47
C GLU A 112 -23.22 -4.16 23.11
N TYR A 113 -22.77 -3.23 22.26
CA TYR A 113 -23.65 -2.19 21.72
C TYR A 113 -24.46 -2.75 20.56
N PHE A 114 -25.78 -2.53 20.59
CA PHE A 114 -26.63 -2.95 19.49
C PHE A 114 -26.30 -2.17 18.22
N GLN A 115 -26.08 -2.91 17.13
CA GLN A 115 -26.02 -2.39 15.76
C GLN A 115 -26.89 -3.30 14.88
N SER A 116 -27.81 -2.71 14.12
CA SER A 116 -28.62 -3.49 13.18
C SER A 116 -27.77 -3.99 12.01
N LYS A 117 -28.21 -5.05 11.32
CA LYS A 117 -27.52 -5.55 10.11
C LYS A 117 -27.46 -4.48 9.02
N GLU A 118 -28.52 -3.70 8.87
CA GLU A 118 -28.59 -2.59 7.91
C GLU A 118 -27.58 -1.48 8.24
N ASP A 119 -27.43 -1.12 9.51
CA ASP A 119 -26.43 -0.13 9.92
C ASP A 119 -25.00 -0.65 9.78
N ARG A 120 -24.76 -1.94 10.05
CA ARG A 120 -23.44 -2.54 9.84
C ARG A 120 -23.07 -2.55 8.36
N ALA A 121 -24.01 -2.84 7.46
CA ALA A 121 -23.76 -2.90 6.03
C ALA A 121 -23.31 -1.55 5.43
N LYS A 122 -23.65 -0.42 6.08
CA LYS A 122 -23.17 0.91 5.67
C LYS A 122 -21.64 1.07 5.72
N LEU A 123 -20.94 0.20 6.43
CA LEU A 123 -19.49 0.20 6.53
C LEU A 123 -18.80 -0.59 5.40
N ASP A 124 -19.54 -1.45 4.70
CA ASP A 124 -18.99 -2.27 3.62
C ASP A 124 -18.50 -1.37 2.47
N GLY A 125 -17.29 -1.64 1.99
CA GLY A 125 -16.54 -0.78 1.07
C GLY A 125 -15.72 0.33 1.73
N MET A 126 -15.85 0.55 3.05
CA MET A 126 -15.08 1.55 3.80
C MET A 126 -14.02 0.92 4.71
N TYR A 127 -14.39 -0.07 5.53
CA TYR A 127 -13.47 -0.64 6.54
C TYR A 127 -12.40 -1.55 5.93
N GLU A 128 -12.58 -1.96 4.67
CA GLU A 128 -11.65 -2.81 3.92
C GLU A 128 -10.40 -2.05 3.46
N CYS A 129 -10.34 -0.72 3.66
CA CYS A 129 -9.16 0.07 3.38
C CYS A 129 -7.95 -0.43 4.19
N ILE A 130 -6.91 -0.87 3.48
CA ILE A 130 -5.68 -1.42 4.07
C ILE A 130 -4.57 -0.37 4.28
N LEU A 131 -4.90 0.92 4.13
CA LEU A 131 -3.97 2.05 4.28
C LEU A 131 -2.69 1.92 3.43
N CYS A 132 -2.80 1.46 2.18
CA CYS A 132 -1.66 1.30 1.26
C CYS A 132 -1.17 2.60 0.58
N ALA A 133 -1.91 3.71 0.75
CA ALA A 133 -1.66 5.01 0.14
C ALA A 133 -1.74 5.09 -1.41
N CYS A 134 -1.99 3.98 -2.13
CA CYS A 134 -2.05 3.97 -3.61
C CYS A 134 -3.01 5.02 -4.19
N CYS A 135 -4.19 5.19 -3.59
CA CYS A 135 -5.20 6.15 -4.05
C CYS A 135 -4.71 7.60 -3.89
N MET A 136 -4.14 7.94 -2.73
CA MET A 136 -3.66 9.28 -2.44
C MET A 136 -2.48 9.64 -3.35
N THR A 137 -1.54 8.73 -3.53
CA THR A 137 -0.39 8.94 -4.40
C THR A 137 -0.72 8.75 -5.89
N SER A 138 -1.97 8.44 -6.25
CA SER A 138 -2.45 8.55 -7.64
C SER A 138 -3.16 9.88 -7.92
N CYS A 139 -3.46 10.67 -6.89
CA CYS A 139 -4.25 11.88 -7.00
C CYS A 139 -3.35 13.11 -7.22
N PRO A 140 -3.45 13.80 -8.38
CA PRO A 140 -2.66 15.02 -8.62
C PRO A 140 -2.95 16.13 -7.61
N SER A 141 -4.18 16.25 -7.10
CA SER A 141 -4.48 17.24 -6.06
C SER A 141 -3.63 17.02 -4.80
N TYR A 142 -3.47 15.76 -4.40
CA TYR A 142 -2.62 15.39 -3.27
C TYR A 142 -1.13 15.57 -3.57
N TRP A 143 -0.70 15.39 -4.83
CA TRP A 143 0.67 15.70 -5.24
C TRP A 143 1.02 17.16 -5.03
N TRP A 144 0.10 18.06 -5.41
CA TRP A 144 0.33 19.50 -5.35
C TRP A 144 0.16 20.08 -3.95
N ASN A 145 -0.79 19.56 -3.16
CA ASN A 145 -1.18 20.16 -1.88
C ASN A 145 -1.32 19.13 -0.73
N PRO A 146 -0.31 18.28 -0.47
CA PRO A 146 -0.41 17.22 0.52
C PRO A 146 -0.53 17.73 1.97
N GLU A 147 -0.21 19.00 2.22
CA GLU A 147 -0.33 19.66 3.53
C GLU A 147 -1.78 20.04 3.86
N TYR A 148 -2.59 20.35 2.83
CA TYR A 148 -3.92 20.95 2.97
C TYR A 148 -5.05 20.02 2.52
N TYR A 149 -4.79 19.20 1.51
CA TYR A 149 -5.74 18.24 0.97
C TYR A 149 -5.49 16.87 1.61
N LEU A 150 -6.52 16.28 2.22
CA LEU A 150 -6.40 15.04 3.00
C LEU A 150 -6.31 13.76 2.17
N GLY A 151 -6.56 13.84 0.85
CA GLY A 151 -6.65 12.66 -0.03
C GLY A 151 -8.00 12.54 -0.71
#